data_AF-A0A1V3XR94-F1
#
_entry.id   AF-A0A1V3XR94-F1
#
_cell.length_a   1.000
_cell.length_b   1.000
_cell.length_c   1.000
_cell.angle_alpha   90.00
_cell.angle_beta   90.00
_cell.angle_gamma   90.00
#
_symmetry.space_group_name_H-M   'P 1'
#
loop_
_entity.id
_entity.type
_entity.pdbx_description
1 polymer ?
#
loop_
_entity_poly.entity_id
_entity_poly.type
_entity_poly.pdbx_seq_one_letter_code
_entity_poly.pdbx_strand_id
1 'polypeptide(L)'
;MNTGFGSSIDQPGTVSGFGNTGTNMSGFYNSGTDTSGFQNSTGGAYVSGVQNTGNGALAGFFNTGIANTGIANSGSDNAGVGNSGSDNSGVQNSGTFSSGGFNTGDSQSGFFH
;
A
#
# COMPACT_ATOMS: atom_id res chain seq x y z
N MET A 1 17.99 -16.05 5.32
CA MET A 1 18.64 -16.54 4.09
C MET A 1 18.29 -15.55 3.00
N ASN A 2 19.30 -14.86 2.46
CA ASN A 2 19.14 -14.02 1.26
C ASN A 2 19.25 -14.95 0.04
N THR A 3 18.18 -15.08 -0.74
CA THR A 3 18.13 -15.93 -1.94
C THR A 3 17.99 -15.11 -3.23
N GLY A 4 18.17 -13.78 -3.15
CA GLY A 4 18.05 -12.89 -4.30
C GLY A 4 19.32 -12.85 -5.16
N PHE A 5 19.17 -13.11 -6.47
CA PHE A 5 20.23 -12.85 -7.45
C PHE A 5 20.33 -11.33 -7.70
N GLY A 6 21.53 -10.76 -7.64
CA GLY A 6 21.73 -9.31 -7.83
C GLY A 6 21.50 -8.43 -6.59
N SER A 7 21.45 -9.02 -5.39
CA SER A 7 21.49 -8.27 -4.12
C SER A 7 22.90 -7.68 -3.91
N SER A 8 23.05 -6.36 -3.89
CA SER A 8 24.34 -5.68 -3.71
C SER A 8 24.86 -5.65 -2.26
N ILE A 9 24.03 -6.10 -1.30
CA ILE A 9 24.40 -6.23 0.11
C ILE A 9 23.81 -7.51 0.71
N ASP A 10 24.47 -8.06 1.74
CA ASP A 10 23.90 -9.07 2.64
C ASP A 10 22.83 -8.41 3.52
N GLN A 11 21.61 -8.36 3.03
CA GLN A 11 20.49 -7.77 3.76
C GLN A 11 20.19 -8.60 5.03
N PRO A 12 20.01 -7.98 6.21
CA PRO A 12 19.49 -8.67 7.38
C PRO A 12 18.11 -9.27 7.09
N GLY A 13 17.93 -10.56 7.36
CA GLY A 13 16.62 -11.25 7.23
C GLY A 13 16.43 -12.07 5.95
N THR A 14 15.18 -12.42 5.66
CA THR A 14 14.77 -13.24 4.51
C THR A 14 14.44 -12.36 3.31
N VAL A 15 15.42 -12.11 2.45
CA VAL A 15 15.23 -11.35 1.21
C VAL A 15 15.34 -12.29 0.01
N SER A 16 14.35 -12.28 -0.87
CA SER A 16 14.32 -13.08 -2.11
C SER A 16 13.92 -12.22 -3.31
N GLY A 17 14.32 -12.60 -4.53
CA GLY A 17 14.05 -11.82 -5.74
C GLY A 17 15.15 -10.81 -6.10
N PHE A 18 14.80 -9.71 -6.78
CA PHE A 18 15.78 -8.80 -7.41
C PHE A 18 15.63 -7.36 -6.93
N GLY A 19 16.74 -6.69 -6.62
CA GLY A 19 16.77 -5.24 -6.37
C GLY A 19 16.01 -4.77 -5.13
N ASN A 20 15.72 -5.64 -4.17
CA ASN A 20 15.00 -5.27 -2.95
C ASN A 20 15.96 -4.64 -1.91
N THR A 21 15.50 -3.63 -1.17
CA THR A 21 16.28 -2.89 -0.14
C THR A 21 15.55 -2.86 1.20
N GLY A 22 16.16 -3.41 2.27
CA GLY A 22 15.51 -3.55 3.59
C GLY A 22 15.45 -5.01 4.08
N THR A 23 14.46 -5.38 4.89
CA THR A 23 14.42 -6.69 5.58
C THR A 23 13.10 -7.44 5.36
N ASN A 24 13.18 -8.79 5.35
CA ASN A 24 12.04 -9.69 5.13
C ASN A 24 11.20 -9.37 3.87
N MET A 25 11.84 -9.41 2.69
CA MET A 25 11.19 -9.00 1.43
C MET A 25 11.20 -10.09 0.36
N SER A 26 10.28 -9.98 -0.59
CA SER A 26 10.25 -10.80 -1.81
C SER A 26 9.80 -10.02 -3.04
N GLY A 27 10.18 -10.46 -4.24
CA GLY A 27 9.74 -9.85 -5.50
C GLY A 27 10.79 -8.95 -6.15
N PHE A 28 10.38 -7.82 -6.73
CA PHE A 28 11.25 -6.97 -7.54
C PHE A 28 11.21 -5.50 -7.10
N TYR A 29 12.38 -4.91 -6.86
CA TYR A 29 12.57 -3.49 -6.60
C TYR A 29 11.74 -2.93 -5.44
N ASN A 30 11.48 -3.74 -4.42
CA ASN A 30 10.79 -3.27 -3.21
C ASN A 30 11.78 -2.61 -2.24
N SER A 31 11.35 -1.56 -1.54
CA SER A 31 12.10 -0.89 -0.49
C SER A 31 11.23 -0.80 0.77
N GLY A 32 11.72 -1.35 1.90
CA GLY A 32 10.98 -1.34 3.16
C GLY A 32 11.20 -2.59 4.02
N THR A 33 10.20 -2.91 4.82
CA THR A 33 10.20 -4.05 5.76
C THR A 33 8.98 -4.91 5.46
N ASP A 34 9.06 -6.24 5.60
CA ASP A 34 7.91 -7.14 5.45
C ASP A 34 7.10 -6.86 4.15
N THR A 35 7.82 -6.68 3.04
CA THR A 35 7.26 -6.18 1.77
C THR A 35 7.38 -7.21 0.65
N SER A 36 6.31 -7.39 -0.13
CA SER A 36 6.27 -8.31 -1.27
C SER A 36 5.64 -7.68 -2.52
N GLY A 37 6.11 -8.08 -3.71
CA GLY A 37 5.51 -7.68 -4.99
C GLY A 37 6.47 -6.87 -5.87
N PHE A 38 6.01 -5.74 -6.42
CA PHE A 38 6.76 -4.97 -7.43
C PHE A 38 6.81 -3.47 -7.11
N GLN A 39 8.01 -2.91 -6.99
CA GLN A 39 8.26 -1.47 -6.83
C GLN A 39 7.51 -0.81 -5.66
N ASN A 40 7.27 -1.52 -4.56
CA ASN A 40 6.72 -0.89 -3.36
C ASN A 40 7.84 -0.10 -2.65
N SER A 41 7.53 1.09 -2.13
CA SER A 41 8.49 1.96 -1.43
C SER A 41 7.88 2.50 -0.15
N THR A 42 8.15 1.83 0.97
CA THR A 42 7.41 2.08 2.21
C THR A 42 8.33 2.15 3.42
N GLY A 43 8.03 3.06 4.34
CA GLY A 43 8.63 3.09 5.68
C GLY A 43 7.99 2.10 6.65
N GLY A 44 6.91 1.43 6.24
CA GLY A 44 6.12 0.50 7.05
C GLY A 44 6.44 -0.97 6.84
N ALA A 45 5.67 -1.80 7.53
CA ALA A 45 5.65 -3.25 7.42
C ALA A 45 4.31 -3.74 6.83
N TYR A 46 4.28 -4.97 6.34
CA TYR A 46 3.09 -5.66 5.81
C TYR A 46 2.56 -5.04 4.52
N VAL A 47 3.46 -4.89 3.55
CA VAL A 47 3.12 -4.30 2.25
C VAL A 47 3.10 -5.37 1.16
N SER A 48 2.05 -5.39 0.35
CA SER A 48 1.90 -6.34 -0.75
C SER A 48 1.28 -5.73 -2.00
N GLY A 49 1.78 -6.13 -3.17
CA GLY A 49 1.23 -5.73 -4.46
C GLY A 49 2.19 -4.84 -5.26
N VAL A 50 1.70 -3.75 -5.83
CA VAL A 50 2.45 -2.98 -6.85
C VAL A 50 2.43 -1.49 -6.54
N GLN A 51 3.62 -0.89 -6.50
CA GLN A 51 3.79 0.57 -6.43
C GLN A 51 3.02 1.24 -5.28
N ASN A 52 2.95 0.57 -4.13
CA ASN A 52 2.43 1.19 -2.92
C ASN A 52 3.53 2.05 -2.26
N THR A 53 3.16 3.22 -1.75
CA THR A 53 4.07 4.17 -1.09
C THR A 53 3.49 4.65 0.23
N GLY A 54 4.32 4.80 1.26
CA GLY A 54 3.88 5.33 2.56
C GLY A 54 4.29 4.47 3.74
N ASN A 55 3.40 4.29 4.72
CA ASN A 55 3.69 3.62 5.98
C ASN A 55 2.57 2.64 6.36
N GLY A 56 2.82 1.72 7.29
CA GLY A 56 1.85 0.70 7.69
C GLY A 56 1.48 -0.30 6.59
N ALA A 57 0.36 -1.01 6.81
CA ALA A 57 -0.05 -2.14 5.98
C ALA A 57 -0.74 -1.68 4.69
N LEU A 58 -0.04 -1.75 3.55
CA LEU A 58 -0.57 -1.36 2.25
C LEU A 58 -0.76 -2.61 1.38
N ALA A 59 -1.94 -2.79 0.80
CA ALA A 59 -2.23 -3.95 -0.04
C ALA A 59 -2.89 -3.55 -1.36
N GLY A 60 -2.38 -4.06 -2.47
CA GLY A 60 -2.94 -3.84 -3.81
C GLY A 60 -2.06 -2.95 -4.67
N PHE A 61 -2.65 -1.99 -5.38
CA PHE A 61 -1.99 -1.28 -6.47
C PHE A 61 -2.04 0.23 -6.27
N PHE A 62 -0.89 0.91 -6.37
CA PHE A 62 -0.80 2.38 -6.38
C PHE A 62 -1.36 3.09 -5.13
N ASN A 63 -1.43 2.42 -3.98
CA ASN A 63 -1.91 3.08 -2.77
C ASN A 63 -0.83 3.98 -2.17
N THR A 64 -1.23 5.17 -1.70
CA THR A 64 -0.34 6.14 -1.06
C THR A 64 -0.85 6.48 0.35
N GLY A 65 0.01 6.39 1.36
CA GLY A 65 -0.34 6.79 2.73
C GLY A 65 -0.26 5.63 3.73
N ILE A 66 -1.31 5.41 4.52
CA ILE A 66 -1.29 4.46 5.65
C ILE A 66 -2.44 3.47 5.56
N ALA A 67 -2.19 2.17 5.79
CA ALA A 67 -3.26 1.18 5.99
C ALA A 67 -4.30 1.05 4.85
N ASN A 68 -3.95 1.44 3.62
CA ASN A 68 -4.87 1.41 2.48
C ASN A 68 -4.88 0.04 1.78
N THR A 69 -6.07 -0.44 1.43
CA THR A 69 -6.26 -1.69 0.67
C THR A 69 -7.07 -1.45 -0.60
N GLY A 70 -6.55 -1.91 -1.74
CA GLY A 70 -7.24 -1.85 -3.04
C GLY A 70 -6.41 -1.14 -4.09
N ILE A 71 -7.02 -0.21 -4.83
CA ILE A 71 -6.40 0.42 -6.01
C ILE A 71 -6.44 1.94 -5.88
N ALA A 72 -5.28 2.58 -6.01
CA ALA A 72 -5.13 4.03 -6.11
C ALA A 72 -5.78 4.83 -4.96
N ASN A 73 -5.83 4.27 -3.74
CA ASN A 73 -6.30 5.03 -2.59
C ASN A 73 -5.19 5.94 -2.04
N SER A 74 -5.57 7.11 -1.51
CA SER A 74 -4.67 8.10 -0.92
C SER A 74 -5.14 8.53 0.47
N GLY A 75 -4.24 8.58 1.44
CA GLY A 75 -4.58 8.95 2.83
C GLY A 75 -4.47 7.75 3.77
N SER A 76 -5.42 7.55 4.69
CA SER A 76 -5.36 6.46 5.68
C SER A 76 -6.57 5.55 5.72
N ASP A 77 -6.37 4.26 5.99
CA ASP A 77 -7.45 3.32 6.32
C ASP A 77 -8.56 3.22 5.25
N ASN A 78 -8.21 3.45 3.99
CA ASN A 78 -9.17 3.38 2.89
C ASN A 78 -9.21 1.97 2.27
N ALA A 79 -10.42 1.48 1.98
CA ALA A 79 -10.64 0.20 1.32
C ALA A 79 -11.45 0.36 0.03
N GLY A 80 -10.86 0.04 -1.11
CA GLY A 80 -11.55 0.04 -2.41
C GLY A 80 -10.75 0.71 -3.52
N VAL A 81 -11.39 1.59 -4.30
CA VAL A 81 -10.79 2.17 -5.51
C VAL A 81 -10.85 3.69 -5.50
N GLY A 82 -9.69 4.33 -5.51
CA GLY A 82 -9.57 5.76 -5.72
C GLY A 82 -10.16 6.62 -4.60
N ASN A 83 -10.23 6.11 -3.37
CA ASN A 83 -10.67 6.92 -2.24
C ASN A 83 -9.54 7.84 -1.78
N SER A 84 -9.89 9.03 -1.31
CA SER A 84 -8.97 10.01 -0.74
C SER A 84 -9.44 10.49 0.64
N GLY A 85 -8.54 10.58 1.60
CA GLY A 85 -8.87 10.98 2.98
C GLY A 85 -8.71 9.81 3.94
N SER A 86 -9.62 9.65 4.90
CA SER A 86 -9.50 8.60 5.93
C SER A 86 -10.76 7.77 6.14
N ASP A 87 -10.59 6.49 6.47
CA ASP A 87 -11.67 5.57 6.85
C ASP A 87 -12.77 5.43 5.79
N ASN A 88 -12.43 5.54 4.50
CA ASN A 88 -13.42 5.42 3.44
C ASN A 88 -13.47 4.00 2.86
N SER A 89 -14.67 3.56 2.47
CA SER A 89 -14.87 2.29 1.79
C SER A 89 -15.69 2.42 0.50
N GLY A 90 -15.25 1.75 -0.56
CA GLY A 90 -15.93 1.76 -1.86
C GLY A 90 -15.14 2.51 -2.94
N VAL A 91 -15.78 3.39 -3.70
CA VAL A 91 -15.21 3.93 -4.94
C VAL A 91 -15.27 5.46 -4.97
N GLN A 92 -14.13 6.11 -5.13
CA GLN A 92 -14.05 7.56 -5.37
C GLN A 92 -14.73 8.40 -4.27
N ASN A 93 -14.57 8.00 -3.01
CA ASN A 93 -14.99 8.85 -1.88
C ASN A 93 -13.85 9.81 -1.51
N SER A 94 -14.17 11.07 -1.28
CA SER A 94 -13.27 12.07 -0.71
C SER A 94 -13.83 12.60 0.61
N GLY A 95 -13.08 12.45 1.69
CA GLY A 95 -13.50 12.87 3.03
C GLY A 95 -13.12 11.85 4.07
N THR A 96 -13.93 11.78 5.12
CA THR A 96 -13.68 10.95 6.30
C THR A 96 -14.88 10.07 6.60
N PHE A 97 -14.66 8.79 6.88
CA PHE A 97 -15.71 7.88 7.34
C PHE A 97 -16.89 7.74 6.35
N SER A 98 -16.60 7.70 5.04
CA SER A 98 -17.61 7.61 4.00
C SER A 98 -17.62 6.24 3.31
N SER A 99 -18.81 5.75 2.96
CA SER A 99 -19.01 4.45 2.33
C SER A 99 -19.91 4.52 1.09
N GLY A 100 -19.63 3.67 0.10
CA GLY A 100 -20.38 3.65 -1.18
C GLY A 100 -19.53 4.26 -2.29
N GLY A 101 -20.01 5.31 -2.97
CA GLY A 101 -19.16 5.94 -3.99
C GLY A 101 -19.51 7.35 -4.43
N PHE A 102 -18.49 8.07 -4.88
CA PHE A 102 -18.59 9.46 -5.31
C PHE A 102 -19.13 10.39 -4.21
N ASN A 103 -18.86 10.09 -2.95
CA ASN A 103 -19.17 10.95 -1.82
C ASN A 103 -18.04 11.98 -1.63
N THR A 104 -18.38 13.24 -1.40
CA THR A 104 -17.41 14.34 -1.29
C THR A 104 -17.30 14.97 0.09
N GLY A 105 -18.05 14.45 1.06
CA GLY A 105 -18.03 14.89 2.45
C GLY A 105 -17.76 13.77 3.45
N ASP A 106 -17.87 14.13 4.73
CA ASP A 106 -17.63 13.23 5.85
C ASP A 106 -18.91 12.51 6.29
N SER A 107 -18.75 11.28 6.78
CA SER A 107 -19.84 10.47 7.36
C SER A 107 -21.00 10.21 6.40
N GLN A 108 -20.70 10.05 5.11
CA GLN A 108 -21.70 9.80 4.08
C GLN A 108 -21.81 8.30 3.79
N SER A 109 -23.02 7.85 3.49
CA SER A 109 -23.25 6.49 3.02
C SER A 109 -24.16 6.51 1.79
N GLY A 110 -23.80 5.74 0.77
CA GLY A 110 -24.53 5.69 -0.50
C GLY A 110 -23.73 6.33 -1.63
N PHE A 111 -24.41 7.03 -2.55
CA PHE A 111 -23.80 7.51 -3.78
C PHE A 111 -24.07 8.99 -4.04
N PHE A 112 -23.05 9.70 -4.53
CA PHE A 112 -23.14 11.07 -5.04
C PHE A 112 -23.58 12.12 -4.00
N HIS A 113 -22.99 12.06 -2.80
CA HIS A 113 -23.23 13.04 -1.73
C HIS A 113 -22.10 14.07 -1.59
#